data_AF-A0A838AFY3-F1
#
_entry.id   AF-A0A838AFY3-F1
#
_cell.length_a   1.000
_cell.length_b   1.000
_cell.length_c   1.000
_cell.angle_alpha   90.00
_cell.angle_beta   90.00
_cell.angle_gamma   90.00
#
_symmetry.space_group_name_H-M   'P 1'
#
loop_
_entity.id
_entity.type
_entity.pdbx_description
1 polymer ?
#
loop_
_entity_poly.entity_id
_entity_poly.type
_entity_poly.pdbx_seq_one_letter_code
_entity_poly.pdbx_strand_id
1 'polypeptide(L)'
;MSTLPPGLTHPYDTTRARREVFRHGHTFTWTLGDSYVAVQRGRVANASRATVLADQHPEHPPLTGRQPVVDWLVAPARGEWHRHRIMTLLADQWLRIQRATPREPA
;
A
#
# COMPACT_ATOMS: atom_id res chain seq x y z
N MET A 1 17.89 -6.82 2.72
CA MET A 1 16.83 -6.33 1.82
C MET A 1 15.68 -7.30 1.93
N SER A 2 14.49 -6.87 2.38
CA SER A 2 13.36 -7.80 2.52
C SER A 2 12.94 -8.28 1.13
N THR A 3 13.02 -9.58 0.89
CA THR A 3 12.65 -10.20 -0.39
C THR A 3 11.14 -10.11 -0.52
N LEU A 4 10.63 -9.33 -1.48
CA LEU A 4 9.20 -9.25 -1.74
C LEU A 4 8.68 -10.62 -2.23
N PRO A 5 7.45 -11.03 -1.87
CA PRO A 5 6.91 -12.28 -2.34
C PRO A 5 6.77 -12.29 -3.88
N PRO A 6 6.91 -13.46 -4.54
CA PRO A 6 6.60 -13.61 -5.95
C PRO A 6 5.18 -13.13 -6.25
N GLY A 7 5.00 -12.33 -7.30
CA GLY A 7 3.69 -11.76 -7.66
C GLY A 7 3.33 -10.45 -6.96
N LEU A 8 4.26 -9.88 -6.16
CA LEU A 8 4.20 -8.49 -5.72
C LEU A 8 5.22 -7.65 -6.48
N THR A 9 4.75 -6.66 -7.23
CA THR A 9 5.64 -5.73 -7.92
C THR A 9 6.17 -4.70 -6.96
N HIS A 10 7.45 -4.38 -7.11
CA HIS A 10 8.08 -3.40 -6.25
C HIS A 10 7.35 -2.05 -6.38
N PRO A 11 6.98 -1.37 -5.28
CA PRO A 11 6.29 -0.06 -5.36
C PRO A 11 7.08 1.08 -6.04
N TYR A 12 8.35 0.87 -6.37
CA TYR A 12 9.16 1.84 -7.13
C TYR A 12 9.23 1.51 -8.62
N ASP A 13 8.68 0.38 -9.03
CA ASP A 13 8.45 0.08 -10.43
C ASP A 13 7.28 0.95 -10.92
N THR A 14 7.59 1.82 -11.88
CA THR A 14 6.63 2.74 -12.52
C THR A 14 6.23 2.29 -13.92
N THR A 15 6.67 1.11 -14.36
CA THR A 15 6.41 0.61 -15.72
C THR A 15 4.98 0.13 -15.91
N ARG A 16 4.25 -0.14 -14.82
CA ARG A 16 2.88 -0.66 -14.85
C ARG A 16 1.91 0.27 -14.12
N ALA A 17 0.67 0.24 -14.57
CA ALA A 17 -0.40 1.00 -13.93
C ALA A 17 -0.62 0.52 -12.49
N ARG A 18 -0.84 1.45 -11.57
CA ARG A 18 -1.02 1.16 -10.15
C ARG A 18 -1.95 2.15 -9.48
N ARG A 19 -2.44 1.76 -8.31
CA ARG A 19 -3.25 2.60 -7.43
C ARG A 19 -2.59 2.69 -6.07
N GLU A 20 -2.62 3.88 -5.49
CA GLU A 20 -2.09 4.18 -4.16
C GLU A 20 -3.21 4.78 -3.29
N VAL A 21 -3.26 4.39 -2.01
CA VAL A 21 -4.12 4.99 -0.97
C VAL A 21 -3.31 5.13 0.31
N PHE A 22 -3.40 6.28 0.97
CA PHE A 22 -2.82 6.48 2.31
C PHE A 22 -3.92 6.36 3.35
N ARG A 23 -3.75 5.47 4.34
CA ARG A 23 -4.74 5.22 5.40
C ARG A 23 -4.06 4.58 6.61
N HIS A 24 -4.56 4.83 7.82
CA HIS A 24 -4.02 4.23 9.06
C HIS A 24 -2.50 4.44 9.23
N GLY A 25 -1.97 5.57 8.76
CA GLY A 25 -0.54 5.86 8.81
C GLY A 25 0.34 5.08 7.83
N HIS A 26 -0.26 4.40 6.84
CA HIS A 26 0.44 3.56 5.87
C HIS A 26 0.00 3.85 4.44
N THR A 27 0.89 3.61 3.48
CA THR A 27 0.58 3.69 2.05
C THR A 27 0.37 2.30 1.49
N PHE A 28 -0.77 2.09 0.85
CA PHE A 28 -1.16 0.84 0.19
C PHE A 28 -1.02 1.00 -1.31
N THR A 29 -0.24 0.13 -1.95
CA THR A 29 0.04 0.18 -3.38
C THR A 29 -0.37 -1.13 -4.04
N TRP A 30 -1.26 -1.07 -5.03
CA TRP A 30 -1.64 -2.23 -5.83
C TRP A 30 -1.36 -1.97 -7.30
N THR A 31 -0.48 -2.78 -7.88
CA THR A 31 -0.12 -2.72 -9.30
C THR A 31 -0.99 -3.68 -10.11
N LEU A 32 -1.39 -3.27 -11.31
CA LEU A 32 -2.12 -4.13 -12.25
C LEU A 32 -1.37 -5.46 -12.45
N GLY A 33 -2.09 -6.57 -12.25
CA GLY A 33 -1.56 -7.93 -12.39
C GLY A 33 -0.91 -8.51 -11.14
N ASP A 34 -0.72 -7.72 -10.07
CA ASP A 34 -0.20 -8.27 -8.81
C ASP A 34 -1.22 -9.12 -8.07
N SER A 35 -0.72 -10.18 -7.45
CA SER A 35 -1.46 -11.03 -6.51
C SER A 35 -1.48 -10.46 -5.09
N TYR A 36 -0.77 -9.35 -4.87
CA TYR A 36 -0.63 -8.72 -3.56
C TYR A 36 -0.76 -7.20 -3.64
N VAL A 37 -1.13 -6.61 -2.51
CA VAL A 37 -1.07 -5.17 -2.24
C VAL A 37 0.07 -4.91 -1.29
N ALA A 38 1.02 -4.06 -1.67
CA ALA A 38 2.12 -3.66 -0.78
C ALA A 38 1.64 -2.67 0.27
N VAL A 39 2.16 -2.80 1.49
CA VAL A 39 1.97 -1.84 2.59
C VAL A 39 3.31 -1.21 2.91
N GLN A 40 3.39 0.12 2.83
CA GLN A 40 4.57 0.91 3.15
C GLN A 40 4.29 1.79 4.37
N ARG A 41 5.31 2.00 5.20
CA ARG A 41 5.18 2.88 6.38
C ARG A 41 5.02 4.34 5.94
N GLY A 42 4.10 5.04 6.59
CA GLY A 42 3.88 6.47 6.38
C GLY A 42 3.23 6.80 5.05
N ARG A 43 3.12 8.10 4.79
CA ARG A 43 2.59 8.64 3.53
C ARG A 43 3.74 8.75 2.54
N VAL A 44 3.80 7.89 1.53
CA VAL A 44 4.90 7.89 0.56
C VAL A 44 4.54 8.79 -0.62
N ALA A 45 5.35 9.83 -0.85
CA ALA A 45 5.25 10.60 -2.09
C ALA A 45 6.18 9.98 -3.14
N ASN A 46 5.61 9.24 -4.09
CA ASN A 46 6.35 8.83 -5.27
C ASN A 46 6.45 10.02 -6.23
N ALA A 47 7.68 10.43 -6.54
CA ALA A 47 8.00 11.63 -7.33
C ALA A 47 7.41 11.68 -8.76
N SER A 48 6.68 10.66 -9.23
CA SER A 48 6.37 10.51 -10.65
C SER A 48 4.88 10.48 -11.06
N ARG A 49 3.87 10.30 -10.18
CA ARG A 49 2.40 10.38 -10.51
C ARG A 49 1.55 9.65 -9.44
N ALA A 50 1.61 10.07 -8.17
CA ALA A 50 0.67 9.56 -7.17
C ALA A 50 -0.59 10.43 -7.14
N THR A 51 -1.72 9.94 -7.66
CA THR A 51 -3.03 10.54 -7.38
C THR A 51 -3.44 10.14 -5.96
N VAL A 52 -2.99 10.92 -4.96
CA VAL A 52 -3.36 10.74 -3.55
C VAL A 52 -4.83 11.17 -3.37
N LEU A 53 -5.74 10.22 -3.47
CA LEU A 53 -7.17 10.43 -3.21
C LEU A 53 -7.51 9.80 -1.86
N ALA A 54 -7.83 10.66 -0.89
CA ALA A 54 -8.35 10.36 0.45
C ALA A 54 -7.37 9.74 1.45
N ASP A 55 -6.62 10.59 2.16
CA ASP A 55 -6.84 10.96 3.58
C ASP A 55 -5.79 12.04 3.87
N GLN A 56 -6.17 13.32 3.74
CA GLN A 56 -5.27 14.42 4.05
C GLN A 56 -5.28 14.58 5.56
N HIS A 57 -4.36 13.91 6.26
CA HIS A 57 -3.99 14.42 7.58
C HIS A 57 -2.96 15.54 7.36
N PRO A 58 -3.31 16.82 7.62
CA PRO A 58 -2.43 17.96 7.35
C PRO A 58 -1.14 17.94 8.19
N GLU A 59 -1.14 17.25 9.33
CA GLU A 59 0.03 17.16 10.22
C GLU A 59 1.09 16.11 9.87
N HIS A 60 0.84 15.23 8.90
CA HIS A 60 1.83 14.21 8.52
C HIS A 60 2.52 14.56 7.21
N PRO A 61 3.77 15.09 7.24
CA PRO A 61 4.52 15.35 6.04
C PRO A 61 4.71 14.04 5.26
N PRO A 62 4.57 14.06 3.92
CA PRO A 62 4.86 12.90 3.13
C PRO A 62 6.34 12.52 3.31
N LEU A 63 6.58 11.22 3.51
CA LEU A 63 7.89 10.62 3.40
C LEU A 63 8.29 10.62 1.93
N THR A 64 9.40 11.30 1.63
CA THR A 64 9.98 11.33 0.29
C THR A 64 11.02 10.23 0.13
N GLY A 65 11.21 9.76 -1.10
CA GLY A 65 12.21 8.75 -1.43
C GLY A 65 11.74 7.31 -1.19
N ARG A 66 12.70 6.38 -1.18
CA ARG A 66 12.41 4.95 -1.09
C ARG A 66 12.15 4.50 0.35
N GLN A 67 10.89 4.43 0.73
CA GLN A 67 10.40 3.79 1.97
C GLN A 67 10.24 2.25 1.83
N PRO A 68 10.52 1.47 2.88
CA PRO A 68 10.41 0.02 2.84
C PRO A 68 8.95 -0.46 2.74
N VAL A 69 8.74 -1.62 2.12
CA VAL A 69 7.51 -2.41 2.27
C VAL A 69 7.58 -3.10 3.62
N VAL A 70 6.60 -2.84 4.48
CA VAL A 70 6.53 -3.36 5.85
C VAL A 70 5.55 -4.53 5.98
N ASP A 71 4.63 -4.68 5.03
CA ASP A 71 3.68 -5.80 4.98
C ASP A 71 3.07 -5.95 3.58
N TRP A 72 2.25 -6.98 3.40
CA TRP A 72 1.45 -7.18 2.19
C TRP A 72 0.10 -7.85 2.49
N LEU A 73 -0.86 -7.62 1.61
CA LEU A 73 -2.17 -8.26 1.63
C LEU A 73 -2.37 -9.07 0.36
N VAL A 74 -3.11 -10.17 0.45
CA VAL A 74 -3.59 -10.89 -0.74
C VAL A 74 -4.56 -9.98 -1.50
N ALA A 75 -4.28 -9.77 -2.78
CA ALA A 75 -5.14 -9.01 -3.65
C ALA A 75 -6.40 -9.83 -4.03
N PRO A 76 -7.58 -9.20 -4.12
CA PRO A 76 -8.77 -9.86 -4.67
C PRO A 76 -8.51 -10.41 -6.08
N ALA A 77 -9.00 -11.63 -6.35
CA ALA A 77 -8.77 -12.34 -7.62
C ALA A 77 -9.35 -11.62 -8.85
N ARG A 78 -10.35 -10.76 -8.68
CA ARG A 78 -10.90 -9.92 -9.76
C ARG A 78 -10.07 -8.64 -9.82
N GLY A 79 -9.45 -8.36 -10.96
CA GLY A 79 -8.51 -7.25 -11.22
C GLY A 79 -9.08 -5.84 -11.05
N GLU A 80 -9.58 -5.54 -9.86
CA GLU A 80 -10.23 -4.31 -9.44
C GLU A 80 -9.23 -3.30 -8.86
N TRP A 81 -7.94 -3.44 -9.18
CA TRP A 81 -6.84 -2.59 -8.69
C TRP A 81 -7.12 -1.09 -8.84
N HIS A 82 -7.86 -0.70 -9.88
CA HIS A 82 -8.21 0.69 -10.17
C HIS A 82 -9.30 1.24 -9.25
N ARG A 83 -10.05 0.37 -8.55
CA ARG A 83 -11.20 0.76 -7.71
C ARG A 83 -10.73 1.24 -6.35
N HIS A 84 -10.84 2.55 -6.14
CA HIS A 84 -10.50 3.20 -4.88
C HIS A 84 -11.22 2.57 -3.66
N ARG A 85 -12.53 2.31 -3.78
CA ARG A 85 -13.30 1.69 -2.68
C ARG A 85 -12.73 0.35 -2.22
N ILE A 86 -12.22 -0.47 -3.14
CA ILE A 86 -11.60 -1.76 -2.80
C ILE A 86 -10.29 -1.53 -2.05
N MET A 87 -9.45 -0.59 -2.49
CA MET A 87 -8.21 -0.23 -1.78
C MET A 87 -8.48 0.24 -0.34
N THR A 88 -9.52 1.07 -0.15
CA THR A 88 -9.93 1.52 1.20
C THR A 88 -10.37 0.34 2.07
N LEU A 89 -11.16 -0.59 1.53
CA LEU A 89 -11.62 -1.77 2.26
C LEU A 89 -10.46 -2.72 2.62
N LEU A 90 -9.49 -2.88 1.72
CA LEU A 90 -8.28 -3.68 1.97
C LEU A 90 -7.42 -3.06 3.07
N ALA A 91 -7.24 -1.73 3.07
CA ALA A 91 -6.53 -1.02 4.13
C ALA A 91 -7.24 -1.17 5.49
N ASP A 92 -8.57 -1.08 5.52
CA ASP A 92 -9.37 -1.31 6.74
C ASP A 92 -9.30 -2.76 7.22
N GLN A 93 -9.29 -3.72 6.29
CA GLN A 93 -9.11 -5.13 6.60
C GLN A 93 -7.72 -5.39 7.21
N TRP A 94 -6.66 -4.81 6.65
CA TRP A 94 -5.31 -4.93 7.18
C TRP A 94 -5.22 -4.47 8.63
N LEU A 95 -5.75 -3.28 8.94
CA LEU A 95 -5.75 -2.79 10.31
C LEU A 95 -6.51 -3.72 11.26
N ARG A 96 -7.65 -4.28 10.84
CA ARG A 96 -8.40 -5.25 11.64
C ARG A 96 -7.58 -6.50 11.91
N ILE A 97 -6.86 -7.03 10.92
CA ILE A 97 -5.97 -8.19 11.08
C ILE A 97 -4.85 -7.86 12.08
N GLN A 98 -4.19 -6.70 11.95
CA GLN A 98 -3.12 -6.31 12.88
C GLN A 98 -3.60 -6.14 14.32
N ARG A 99 -4.85 -5.67 14.51
CA ARG A 99 -5.44 -5.54 15.85
C ARG A 99 -5.86 -6.90 16.43
N ALA A 100 -6.33 -7.82 15.60
CA ALA A 100 -6.73 -9.17 16.01
C ALA A 100 -5.53 -10.08 16.29
N THR A 101 -4.40 -9.81 15.64
CA THR A 101 -3.13 -10.51 15.85
C THR A 101 -2.09 -9.46 16.24
N PRO A 102 -2.01 -9.06 17.52
CA PRO A 102 -0.96 -8.17 17.97
C PRO A 102 0.38 -8.85 17.69
N ARG A 103 1.10 -8.39 16.66
CA ARG A 103 2.48 -8.80 16.47
C ARG A 103 3.26 -8.20 17.63
N GLU A 104 3.87 -9.06 18.46
CA GLU A 104 4.81 -8.61 19.50
C GLU A 104 5.81 -7.63 18.86
N PRO A 105 6.17 -6.53 19.55
CA PRO A 105 7.22 -5.65 19.07
C PRO A 105 8.52 -6.46 18.99
N ALA A 106 9.10 -6.51 17.79
CA ALA A 106 10.44 -7.04 17.56
C ALA A 106 11.52 -6.15 18.20
#